data_AF-A0A2V9QV40-F1
#
_entry.id   AF-A0A2V9QV40-F1
#
_cell.length_a   1.000
_cell.length_b   1.000
_cell.length_c   1.000
_cell.angle_alpha   90.00
_cell.angle_beta   90.00
_cell.angle_gamma   90.00
#
_symmetry.space_group_name_H-M   'P 1'
#
loop_
_entity.id
_entity.type
_entity.pdbx_description
1 polymer ?
#
loop_
_entity_poly.entity_id
_entity_poly.type
_entity_poly.pdbx_seq_one_letter_code
_entity_poly.pdbx_strand_id
1 'polypeptide(L)'
;MKKPNFLSTVAGLAVGAGLAIISMAQAHQAPGLKKEAAVNVAGYRASGPYTHENLSIFLIHGKDSIRGKTFLTLQEALEQKKVVVHETSQVNELAIENVSQEEVYIQSGDIVKGGMQDRVLTYDFIVPAKSGKVPISAFCVEHGRWRQRGKEKAYAFGTSSDLLSTKDLKLAAKYKNNQGEVWKKVAVAQGKLKASLAVPVSSAESNSSLQLTLENKSVQESSEVYIKHLSPIIEKETDVVGYAFAINGRFNSADVYASGALFRRLWPKLLKASSVEAITELHKDKKFEPASRETVTACLMDAEQGHASEKNVNSRTKMVTQETDKNILFETRDQAQKEGWIHRNYLAKD
;
A
#
# COMPACT_ATOMS: atom_id res chain seq x y z
N MET A 1 43.02 -88.81 -12.42
CA MET A 1 44.00 -89.10 -11.33
C MET A 1 44.60 -87.78 -10.82
N LYS A 2 45.06 -87.74 -9.56
CA LYS A 2 45.88 -86.68 -8.92
C LYS A 2 45.36 -85.21 -8.94
N LYS A 3 44.88 -84.76 -7.76
CA LYS A 3 45.22 -83.45 -7.14
C LYS A 3 46.59 -83.61 -6.39
N PRO A 4 47.20 -82.59 -5.73
CA PRO A 4 46.86 -81.16 -5.57
C PRO A 4 47.96 -80.27 -6.25
N ASN A 5 48.54 -79.13 -5.78
CA ASN A 5 48.49 -78.38 -4.51
C ASN A 5 49.08 -76.94 -4.60
N PHE A 6 49.00 -76.22 -3.47
CA PHE A 6 49.84 -75.09 -3.01
C PHE A 6 49.57 -73.63 -3.47
N LEU A 7 49.97 -72.70 -2.60
CA LEU A 7 49.87 -71.23 -2.68
C LEU A 7 51.24 -70.60 -2.95
N SER A 8 51.30 -69.43 -3.60
CA SER A 8 52.06 -68.27 -3.07
C SER A 8 51.80 -66.96 -3.84
N THR A 9 51.72 -65.87 -3.07
CA THR A 9 51.54 -64.46 -3.43
C THR A 9 52.56 -63.86 -4.42
N VAL A 10 52.10 -63.03 -5.38
CA VAL A 10 52.75 -61.77 -5.81
C VAL A 10 51.65 -60.75 -6.13
N ALA A 11 51.86 -59.47 -5.85
CA ALA A 11 50.93 -58.38 -6.16
C ALA A 11 51.30 -57.63 -7.46
N GLY A 12 50.30 -57.09 -8.16
CA GLY A 12 50.50 -56.20 -9.31
C GLY A 12 49.29 -55.32 -9.56
N LEU A 13 49.48 -53.99 -9.63
CA LEU A 13 48.42 -53.07 -10.03
C LEU A 13 48.23 -53.12 -11.55
N ALA A 14 46.97 -53.13 -11.99
CA ALA A 14 46.57 -52.78 -13.34
C ALA A 14 45.33 -51.89 -13.28
N VAL A 15 45.43 -50.67 -13.81
CA VAL A 15 44.28 -49.76 -13.95
C VAL A 15 43.51 -50.15 -15.21
N GLY A 16 42.23 -50.46 -15.07
CA GLY A 16 41.34 -50.80 -16.18
C GLY A 16 39.93 -50.26 -15.94
N ALA A 17 39.42 -49.48 -16.88
CA ALA A 17 38.08 -48.88 -16.77
C ALA A 17 36.98 -49.91 -17.07
N GLY A 18 35.92 -49.91 -16.25
CA GLY A 18 34.71 -50.71 -16.47
C GLY A 18 33.47 -49.85 -16.22
N LEU A 19 32.48 -49.92 -17.12
CA LEU A 19 31.28 -49.08 -17.03
C LEU A 19 30.34 -49.57 -15.93
N ALA A 20 29.79 -48.63 -15.15
CA ALA A 20 28.67 -48.86 -14.24
C ALA A 20 27.47 -48.02 -14.70
N ILE A 21 26.58 -48.62 -15.50
CA ILE A 21 25.30 -48.00 -15.87
C ILE A 21 24.33 -48.18 -14.70
N ILE A 22 24.30 -47.19 -13.79
CA ILE A 22 23.34 -47.16 -12.68
C ILE A 22 22.11 -46.36 -13.11
N SER A 23 21.01 -47.06 -13.34
CA SER A 23 19.70 -46.44 -13.58
C SER A 23 19.21 -45.78 -12.29
N MET A 24 19.22 -44.45 -12.24
CA MET A 24 18.61 -43.68 -11.14
C MET A 24 17.26 -43.09 -11.59
N ALA A 25 16.19 -43.83 -11.35
CA ALA A 25 14.83 -43.32 -11.45
C ALA A 25 14.51 -42.37 -10.27
N GLN A 26 15.02 -41.14 -10.33
CA GLN A 26 14.72 -40.10 -9.34
C GLN A 26 13.35 -39.46 -9.61
N ALA A 27 12.34 -39.92 -8.86
CA ALA A 27 11.04 -39.28 -8.81
C ALA A 27 11.17 -37.80 -8.39
N HIS A 28 10.87 -36.89 -9.30
CA HIS A 28 10.97 -35.46 -9.04
C HIS A 28 9.83 -35.01 -8.12
N GLN A 29 10.14 -34.78 -6.84
CA GLN A 29 9.29 -33.96 -5.98
C GLN A 29 9.41 -32.50 -6.42
N ALA A 30 8.29 -31.79 -6.53
CA ALA A 30 8.27 -30.37 -6.86
C ALA A 30 8.95 -29.55 -5.74
N PRO A 31 9.73 -28.49 -6.05
CA PRO A 31 10.37 -27.67 -5.03
C PRO A 31 9.37 -27.01 -4.08
N GLY A 32 9.41 -27.39 -2.80
CA GLY A 32 8.60 -26.73 -1.78
C GLY A 32 9.04 -25.28 -1.56
N LEU A 33 8.06 -24.36 -1.51
CA LEU A 33 8.28 -22.94 -1.22
C LEU A 33 8.97 -22.77 0.15
N LYS A 34 10.25 -22.37 0.15
CA LYS A 34 11.01 -22.09 1.36
C LYS A 34 10.53 -20.76 1.96
N LYS A 35 9.91 -20.79 3.15
CA LYS A 35 9.58 -19.58 3.92
C LYS A 35 10.88 -18.98 4.47
N GLU A 36 11.35 -17.92 3.85
CA GLU A 36 12.66 -17.33 4.14
C GLU A 36 12.67 -16.57 5.48
N ALA A 37 13.74 -16.72 6.27
CA ALA A 37 13.81 -16.19 7.63
C ALA A 37 13.83 -14.64 7.64
N ALA A 38 13.11 -14.03 8.57
CA ALA A 38 12.76 -12.62 8.53
C ALA A 38 13.77 -11.68 9.22
N VAL A 39 14.16 -10.61 8.52
CA VAL A 39 15.10 -9.58 8.99
C VAL A 39 14.41 -8.61 9.95
N ASN A 40 15.16 -8.07 10.92
CA ASN A 40 14.68 -7.18 11.99
C ASN A 40 15.19 -5.74 11.77
N VAL A 41 14.28 -4.76 11.75
CA VAL A 41 14.44 -3.46 11.10
C VAL A 41 13.66 -2.39 11.87
N ALA A 42 14.32 -1.43 12.52
CA ALA A 42 13.65 -0.42 13.37
C ALA A 42 12.68 -1.00 14.43
N GLY A 43 12.83 -2.29 14.79
CA GLY A 43 11.93 -3.04 15.67
C GLY A 43 10.80 -3.83 14.96
N TYR A 44 10.69 -3.72 13.64
CA TYR A 44 9.78 -4.49 12.78
C TYR A 44 10.47 -5.69 12.15
N ARG A 45 9.68 -6.69 11.74
CA ARG A 45 10.11 -7.91 11.06
C ARG A 45 9.51 -7.96 9.66
N ALA A 46 10.30 -8.22 8.61
CA ALA A 46 9.80 -8.23 7.22
C ALA A 46 9.67 -9.64 6.60
N SER A 47 8.51 -9.94 5.99
CA SER A 47 8.29 -11.16 5.19
C SER A 47 7.81 -10.85 3.76
N GLY A 48 7.86 -11.84 2.87
CA GLY A 48 7.69 -11.68 1.42
C GLY A 48 9.01 -11.95 0.66
N PRO A 49 9.13 -11.53 -0.61
CA PRO A 49 8.09 -10.89 -1.42
C PRO A 49 6.90 -11.83 -1.69
N TYR A 50 5.70 -11.27 -1.61
CA TYR A 50 4.46 -11.85 -2.14
C TYR A 50 4.17 -11.15 -3.47
N THR A 51 4.38 -11.83 -4.59
CA THR A 51 4.42 -11.20 -5.92
C THR A 51 3.26 -11.64 -6.81
N HIS A 52 2.65 -10.68 -7.51
CA HIS A 52 1.77 -10.94 -8.65
C HIS A 52 2.08 -9.92 -9.76
N GLU A 53 2.34 -10.42 -10.99
CA GLU A 53 2.86 -9.63 -12.10
C GLU A 53 4.06 -8.76 -11.67
N ASN A 54 3.98 -7.43 -11.81
CA ASN A 54 5.04 -6.50 -11.44
C ASN A 54 4.93 -5.95 -10.00
N LEU A 55 3.91 -6.33 -9.23
CA LEU A 55 3.69 -5.91 -7.84
C LEU A 55 4.28 -6.94 -6.88
N SER A 56 5.20 -6.52 -6.01
CA SER A 56 5.73 -7.33 -4.91
C SER A 56 5.43 -6.68 -3.57
N ILE A 57 4.73 -7.41 -2.70
CA ILE A 57 4.32 -6.94 -1.37
C ILE A 57 5.17 -7.60 -0.29
N PHE A 58 5.46 -6.84 0.76
CA PHE A 58 6.19 -7.28 1.94
C PHE A 58 5.36 -6.96 3.17
N LEU A 59 5.14 -7.94 4.04
CA LEU A 59 4.38 -7.73 5.26
C LEU A 59 5.30 -7.21 6.37
N ILE A 60 4.90 -6.11 6.99
CA ILE A 60 5.60 -5.50 8.12
C ILE A 60 4.96 -6.01 9.40
N HIS A 61 5.69 -6.87 10.10
CA HIS A 61 5.28 -7.48 11.35
C HIS A 61 5.86 -6.68 12.53
N GLY A 62 5.09 -6.54 13.61
CA GLY A 62 5.47 -5.71 14.75
C GLY A 62 4.56 -5.90 15.96
N LYS A 63 4.80 -5.13 17.01
CA LYS A 63 3.94 -5.10 18.21
C LYS A 63 2.80 -4.11 17.99
N ASP A 64 1.57 -4.53 18.28
CA ASP A 64 0.44 -3.61 18.44
C ASP A 64 0.70 -2.74 19.68
N SER A 65 0.94 -1.44 19.46
CA SER A 65 1.43 -0.48 20.47
C SER A 65 0.31 0.36 21.10
N ILE A 66 -0.90 0.32 20.52
CA ILE A 66 -2.10 1.00 21.04
C ILE A 66 -3.22 0.00 21.43
N ARG A 67 -2.84 -1.24 21.73
CA ARG A 67 -3.71 -2.39 21.96
C ARG A 67 -4.90 -2.06 22.88
N GLY A 68 -6.10 -2.15 22.33
CA GLY A 68 -7.36 -1.85 23.02
C GLY A 68 -8.02 -0.55 22.52
N LYS A 69 -7.26 0.40 21.95
CA LYS A 69 -7.86 1.44 21.11
C LYS A 69 -8.41 0.81 19.83
N THR A 70 -9.63 1.19 19.47
CA THR A 70 -10.24 0.86 18.18
C THR A 70 -10.64 2.15 17.50
N PHE A 71 -10.12 2.35 16.29
CA PHE A 71 -10.61 3.37 15.37
C PHE A 71 -11.50 2.72 14.32
N LEU A 72 -12.56 3.42 13.92
CA LEU A 72 -13.20 3.18 12.62
C LEU A 72 -12.38 3.87 11.53
N THR A 73 -12.34 3.30 10.34
CA THR A 73 -11.90 4.01 9.13
C THR A 73 -12.96 5.01 8.67
N LEU A 74 -12.57 6.01 7.87
CA LEU A 74 -13.53 6.91 7.21
C LEU A 74 -14.59 6.15 6.40
N GLN A 75 -14.22 5.05 5.75
CA GLN A 75 -15.14 4.22 4.98
C GLN A 75 -16.22 3.60 5.89
N GLU A 76 -15.81 2.83 6.90
CA GLU A 76 -16.73 2.22 7.88
C GLU A 76 -17.63 3.29 8.53
N ALA A 77 -17.08 4.46 8.87
CA ALA A 77 -17.81 5.53 9.53
C ALA A 77 -18.82 6.23 8.62
N LEU A 78 -18.56 6.36 7.31
CA LEU A 78 -19.54 6.87 6.33
C LEU A 78 -20.65 5.86 6.07
N GLU A 79 -20.30 4.59 5.83
CA GLU A 79 -21.26 3.50 5.60
C GLU A 79 -22.21 3.32 6.79
N GLN A 80 -21.68 3.40 8.01
CA GLN A 80 -22.45 3.31 9.27
C GLN A 80 -23.12 4.64 9.67
N LYS A 81 -22.97 5.71 8.88
CA LYS A 81 -23.50 7.07 9.15
C LYS A 81 -23.04 7.66 10.49
N LYS A 82 -21.87 7.22 10.97
CA LYS A 82 -21.20 7.67 12.20
C LYS A 82 -20.43 8.98 12.01
N VAL A 83 -20.05 9.32 10.78
CA VAL A 83 -19.58 10.66 10.38
C VAL A 83 -20.45 11.26 9.29
N VAL A 84 -20.41 12.60 9.19
CA VAL A 84 -20.82 13.37 8.02
C VAL A 84 -19.63 14.18 7.54
N VAL A 85 -19.28 14.04 6.25
CA VAL A 85 -18.34 14.97 5.59
C VAL A 85 -19.18 15.98 4.80
N HIS A 86 -19.07 17.25 5.18
CA HIS A 86 -19.80 18.39 4.64
C HIS A 86 -18.99 19.09 3.55
N GLU A 87 -19.67 19.48 2.47
CA GLU A 87 -19.16 20.47 1.52
C GLU A 87 -19.21 21.87 2.15
N THR A 88 -18.16 22.67 1.97
CA THR A 88 -18.00 24.01 2.55
C THR A 88 -18.14 25.11 1.49
N SER A 89 -18.15 24.73 0.21
CA SER A 89 -17.92 25.61 -0.95
C SER A 89 -16.50 26.18 -1.05
N GLN A 90 -15.55 25.72 -0.24
CA GLN A 90 -14.13 26.06 -0.36
C GLN A 90 -13.40 25.04 -1.25
N VAL A 91 -12.38 25.52 -1.99
CA VAL A 91 -11.66 24.68 -2.97
C VAL A 91 -10.66 23.72 -2.30
N ASN A 92 -10.08 24.09 -1.15
CA ASN A 92 -9.04 23.29 -0.48
C ASN A 92 -9.41 22.83 0.95
N GLU A 93 -10.68 22.96 1.35
CA GLU A 93 -11.16 22.64 2.71
C GLU A 93 -12.55 22.01 2.64
N LEU A 94 -12.76 20.94 3.40
CA LEU A 94 -14.08 20.40 3.75
C LEU A 94 -14.28 20.48 5.28
N ALA A 95 -15.41 20.01 5.81
CA ALA A 95 -15.56 19.79 7.25
C ALA A 95 -16.07 18.37 7.54
N ILE A 96 -15.49 17.68 8.53
CA ILE A 96 -16.00 16.40 9.03
C ILE A 96 -16.63 16.56 10.41
N GLU A 97 -17.67 15.78 10.66
CA GLU A 97 -18.40 15.76 11.92
C GLU A 97 -18.63 14.32 12.36
N ASN A 98 -18.01 13.90 13.47
CA ASN A 98 -18.24 12.60 14.07
C ASN A 98 -19.42 12.69 15.04
N VAL A 99 -20.55 12.13 14.63
CA VAL A 99 -21.80 12.09 15.42
C VAL A 99 -21.90 10.84 16.30
N SER A 100 -20.89 9.95 16.27
CA SER A 100 -20.86 8.69 17.02
C SER A 100 -20.13 8.80 18.36
N GLN A 101 -20.00 7.67 19.07
CA GLN A 101 -19.20 7.53 20.29
C GLN A 101 -17.84 6.85 20.04
N GLU A 102 -17.51 6.50 18.80
CA GLU A 102 -16.27 5.84 18.41
C GLU A 102 -15.30 6.86 17.78
N GLU A 103 -14.00 6.68 17.97
CA GLU A 103 -12.99 7.53 17.32
C GLU A 103 -12.82 7.10 15.86
N VAL A 104 -12.69 8.06 14.94
CA VAL A 104 -12.53 7.78 13.51
C VAL A 104 -11.13 8.19 13.07
N TYR A 105 -10.41 7.26 12.44
CA TYR A 105 -9.14 7.50 11.78
C TYR A 105 -9.39 7.82 10.30
N ILE A 106 -8.86 8.96 9.87
CA ILE A 106 -8.86 9.44 8.49
C ILE A 106 -7.46 9.21 7.91
N GLN A 107 -7.38 8.70 6.69
CA GLN A 107 -6.11 8.47 6.02
C GLN A 107 -5.85 9.50 4.92
N SER A 108 -4.63 10.02 4.88
CA SER A 108 -4.12 10.80 3.76
C SER A 108 -4.23 10.00 2.46
N GLY A 109 -4.80 10.63 1.44
CA GLY A 109 -5.14 9.96 0.19
C GLY A 109 -6.57 9.41 0.14
N ASP A 110 -7.35 9.42 1.22
CA ASP A 110 -8.77 9.05 1.20
C ASP A 110 -9.54 9.94 0.21
N ILE A 111 -10.10 9.34 -0.85
CA ILE A 111 -11.00 10.03 -1.77
C ILE A 111 -12.40 10.01 -1.19
N VAL A 112 -13.06 11.16 -1.12
CA VAL A 112 -14.47 11.31 -0.74
C VAL A 112 -15.30 11.66 -1.97
N LYS A 113 -16.34 10.86 -2.24
CA LYS A 113 -17.19 11.00 -3.43
C LYS A 113 -18.47 11.79 -3.11
N GLY A 114 -18.80 12.78 -3.94
CA GLY A 114 -19.99 13.63 -3.78
C GLY A 114 -19.68 15.13 -3.84
N GLY A 115 -20.35 15.89 -2.97
CA GLY A 115 -20.19 17.34 -2.86
C GLY A 115 -20.44 18.10 -4.17
N MET A 116 -19.78 19.24 -4.32
CA MET A 116 -19.71 19.96 -5.60
C MET A 116 -18.62 19.38 -6.52
N GLN A 117 -17.64 18.69 -5.94
CA GLN A 117 -16.52 18.05 -6.64
C GLN A 117 -15.91 16.97 -5.74
N ASP A 118 -15.46 15.84 -6.30
CA ASP A 118 -14.80 14.78 -5.53
C ASP A 118 -13.44 15.27 -5.01
N ARG A 119 -13.15 14.99 -3.74
CA ARG A 119 -11.93 15.47 -3.08
C ARG A 119 -11.07 14.32 -2.55
N VAL A 120 -9.78 14.54 -2.42
CA VAL A 120 -8.87 13.76 -1.59
C VAL A 120 -8.57 14.51 -0.29
N LEU A 121 -8.50 13.80 0.83
CA LEU A 121 -8.06 14.34 2.12
C LEU A 121 -6.53 14.28 2.24
N THR A 122 -5.89 15.38 2.61
CA THR A 122 -4.43 15.56 2.44
C THR A 122 -3.57 14.92 3.54
N TYR A 123 -4.09 14.83 4.76
CA TYR A 123 -3.35 14.37 5.94
C TYR A 123 -4.07 13.23 6.67
N ASP A 124 -3.30 12.43 7.39
CA ASP A 124 -3.83 11.47 8.36
C ASP A 124 -4.29 12.23 9.62
N PHE A 125 -5.44 11.91 10.22
CA PHE A 125 -5.84 12.49 11.51
C PHE A 125 -6.93 11.70 12.24
N ILE A 126 -7.04 11.92 13.56
CA ILE A 126 -8.15 11.43 14.37
C ILE A 126 -9.27 12.47 14.37
N VAL A 127 -10.51 12.01 14.19
CA VAL A 127 -11.73 12.74 14.57
C VAL A 127 -12.28 12.14 15.87
N PRO A 128 -12.22 12.86 17.00
CA PRO A 128 -12.74 12.38 18.28
C PRO A 128 -14.23 12.03 18.21
N ALA A 129 -14.71 11.18 19.13
CA ALA A 129 -16.14 11.01 19.35
C ALA A 129 -16.82 12.37 19.63
N LYS A 130 -18.02 12.59 19.08
CA LYS A 130 -18.82 13.83 19.26
C LYS A 130 -18.06 15.12 18.93
N SER A 131 -17.21 15.11 17.89
CA SER A 131 -16.27 16.19 17.59
C SER A 131 -16.87 17.58 17.30
N GLY A 132 -18.16 17.65 16.95
CA GLY A 132 -18.68 18.78 16.17
C GLY A 132 -18.00 18.86 14.79
N LYS A 133 -18.12 19.99 14.09
CA LYS A 133 -17.47 20.19 12.79
C LYS A 133 -15.99 20.54 12.96
N VAL A 134 -15.12 19.69 12.42
CA VAL A 134 -13.67 19.88 12.32
C VAL A 134 -13.31 20.19 10.87
N PRO A 135 -12.58 21.27 10.55
CA PRO A 135 -12.12 21.55 9.19
C PRO A 135 -11.07 20.51 8.78
N ILE A 136 -11.11 20.10 7.51
CA ILE A 136 -10.20 19.09 6.95
C ILE A 136 -9.62 19.61 5.63
N SER A 137 -8.29 19.58 5.50
CA SER A 137 -7.62 19.99 4.28
C SER A 137 -7.84 18.94 3.18
N ALA A 138 -8.17 19.41 1.98
CA ALA A 138 -8.53 18.56 0.86
C ALA A 138 -8.05 19.16 -0.47
N PHE A 139 -7.96 18.35 -1.52
CA PHE A 139 -7.79 18.80 -2.91
C PHE A 139 -8.80 18.12 -3.82
N CYS A 140 -9.22 18.78 -4.89
CA CYS A 140 -10.08 18.22 -5.93
C CYS A 140 -9.31 17.17 -6.74
N VAL A 141 -9.85 15.94 -6.86
CA VAL A 141 -9.30 14.88 -7.73
C VAL A 141 -9.98 14.81 -9.10
N GLU A 142 -10.54 15.95 -9.49
CA GLU A 142 -11.34 16.18 -10.67
C GLU A 142 -11.14 17.65 -11.06
N HIS A 143 -11.14 17.98 -12.35
CA HIS A 143 -10.94 19.36 -12.84
C HIS A 143 -12.16 19.84 -13.63
N GLY A 144 -12.69 21.02 -13.28
CA GLY A 144 -13.80 21.68 -13.99
C GLY A 144 -15.22 21.36 -13.52
N ARG A 145 -15.46 20.26 -12.77
CA ARG A 145 -16.78 20.03 -12.14
C ARG A 145 -16.92 20.87 -10.87
N TRP A 146 -17.80 21.87 -10.90
CA TRP A 146 -18.32 22.51 -9.67
C TRP A 146 -19.85 22.44 -9.65
N ARG A 147 -20.36 21.20 -9.55
CA ARG A 147 -21.79 20.88 -9.54
C ARG A 147 -22.05 19.47 -9.01
N GLN A 148 -23.28 19.24 -8.57
CA GLN A 148 -23.78 17.89 -8.30
C GLN A 148 -23.62 16.98 -9.53
N ARG A 149 -23.23 15.73 -9.28
CA ARG A 149 -23.17 14.65 -10.27
C ARG A 149 -24.31 13.66 -9.99
N GLY A 150 -25.14 13.37 -10.99
CA GLY A 150 -26.32 12.52 -10.85
C GLY A 150 -27.16 12.77 -9.57
N LYS A 151 -27.28 11.72 -8.75
CA LYS A 151 -28.03 11.70 -7.47
C LYS A 151 -27.14 11.89 -6.23
N GLU A 152 -25.89 12.31 -6.39
CA GLU A 152 -25.01 12.61 -5.26
C GLU A 152 -25.50 13.84 -4.48
N LYS A 153 -25.06 14.02 -3.24
CA LYS A 153 -25.44 15.21 -2.43
C LYS A 153 -24.51 16.37 -2.75
N ALA A 154 -25.03 17.48 -3.26
CA ALA A 154 -24.23 18.69 -3.46
C ALA A 154 -23.55 19.21 -2.17
N TYR A 155 -24.18 18.98 -1.00
CA TYR A 155 -23.76 19.51 0.30
C TYR A 155 -22.92 18.55 1.16
N ALA A 156 -22.72 17.30 0.73
CA ALA A 156 -22.05 16.28 1.54
C ALA A 156 -21.49 15.12 0.71
N PHE A 157 -20.55 14.36 1.28
CA PHE A 157 -19.92 13.22 0.63
C PHE A 157 -20.55 11.91 1.12
N GLY A 158 -20.68 10.93 0.21
CA GLY A 158 -21.44 9.70 0.44
C GLY A 158 -20.60 8.46 0.74
N THR A 159 -19.41 8.36 0.16
CA THR A 159 -18.52 7.20 0.29
C THR A 159 -17.04 7.61 0.33
N SER A 160 -16.19 6.72 0.86
CA SER A 160 -14.75 6.76 0.67
C SER A 160 -14.21 5.35 0.43
N SER A 161 -14.54 4.79 -0.74
CA SER A 161 -14.14 3.44 -1.18
C SER A 161 -12.72 3.38 -1.76
N ASP A 162 -12.10 4.54 -2.02
CA ASP A 162 -10.89 4.66 -2.84
C ASP A 162 -9.82 5.54 -2.18
N LEU A 163 -8.56 5.24 -2.48
CA LEU A 163 -7.38 6.03 -2.13
C LEU A 163 -6.76 6.61 -3.41
N LEU A 164 -5.92 7.64 -3.27
CA LEU A 164 -4.94 7.98 -4.31
C LEU A 164 -4.08 6.75 -4.64
N SER A 165 -4.20 6.26 -5.87
CA SER A 165 -3.54 5.03 -6.31
C SER A 165 -2.03 5.17 -6.34
N THR A 166 -1.49 6.24 -6.93
CA THR A 166 -0.05 6.36 -7.20
C THR A 166 0.73 7.13 -6.11
N LYS A 167 1.98 6.73 -5.89
CA LYS A 167 3.01 7.45 -5.13
C LYS A 167 3.12 8.92 -5.56
N ASP A 168 3.07 9.13 -6.86
CA ASP A 168 3.10 10.43 -7.52
C ASP A 168 1.94 11.35 -7.09
N LEU A 169 0.72 10.80 -6.97
CA LEU A 169 -0.46 11.49 -6.45
C LEU A 169 -0.33 11.74 -4.94
N LYS A 170 0.12 10.75 -4.16
CA LYS A 170 0.36 10.89 -2.71
C LYS A 170 1.35 12.03 -2.43
N LEU A 171 2.45 12.10 -3.17
CA LEU A 171 3.44 13.20 -3.10
C LEU A 171 2.83 14.55 -3.53
N ALA A 172 2.01 14.61 -4.58
CA ALA A 172 1.36 15.86 -5.00
C ALA A 172 0.41 16.43 -3.92
N ALA A 173 -0.36 15.56 -3.26
CA ALA A 173 -1.35 15.95 -2.25
C ALA A 173 -0.75 16.18 -0.85
N LYS A 174 0.04 15.23 -0.31
CA LYS A 174 0.53 15.26 1.08
C LYS A 174 1.81 16.09 1.25
N TYR A 175 2.73 16.00 0.28
CA TYR A 175 4.06 16.63 0.36
C TYR A 175 4.12 17.99 -0.37
N LYS A 176 3.86 18.02 -1.67
CA LYS A 176 3.86 19.26 -2.46
C LYS A 176 2.65 20.15 -2.17
N ASN A 177 1.59 19.59 -1.58
CA ASN A 177 0.40 20.30 -1.10
C ASN A 177 -0.16 21.28 -2.14
N ASN A 178 -0.33 20.82 -3.40
CA ASN A 178 -0.61 21.69 -4.53
C ASN A 178 -1.68 21.10 -5.47
N GLN A 179 -2.81 21.83 -5.59
CA GLN A 179 -3.95 21.45 -6.42
C GLN A 179 -3.61 21.25 -7.92
N GLY A 180 -2.70 22.07 -8.47
CA GLY A 180 -2.28 21.98 -9.87
C GLY A 180 -1.45 20.72 -10.15
N GLU A 181 -0.51 20.39 -9.26
CA GLU A 181 0.23 19.12 -9.35
C GLU A 181 -0.69 17.92 -9.12
N VAL A 182 -1.69 17.99 -8.23
CA VAL A 182 -2.69 16.91 -8.09
C VAL A 182 -3.42 16.65 -9.41
N TRP A 183 -3.98 17.68 -10.07
CA TRP A 183 -4.66 17.51 -11.37
C TRP A 183 -3.72 16.97 -12.47
N LYS A 184 -2.48 17.48 -12.53
CA LYS A 184 -1.45 17.02 -13.46
C LYS A 184 -1.11 15.55 -13.24
N LYS A 185 -0.96 15.09 -11.99
CA LYS A 185 -0.70 13.68 -11.66
C LYS A 185 -1.92 12.79 -11.90
N VAL A 186 -3.16 13.29 -11.76
CA VAL A 186 -4.38 12.57 -12.18
C VAL A 186 -4.33 12.31 -13.70
N ALA A 187 -4.05 13.34 -14.50
CA ALA A 187 -3.96 13.20 -15.96
C ALA A 187 -2.84 12.22 -16.40
N VAL A 188 -1.69 12.23 -15.70
CA VAL A 188 -0.61 11.24 -15.93
C VAL A 188 -1.06 9.82 -15.59
N ALA A 189 -1.73 9.61 -14.44
CA ALA A 189 -2.23 8.29 -14.05
C ALA A 189 -3.29 7.77 -15.03
N GLN A 190 -4.25 8.60 -15.44
CA GLN A 190 -5.24 8.26 -16.47
C GLN A 190 -4.59 7.91 -17.82
N GLY A 191 -3.59 8.69 -18.26
CA GLY A 191 -2.85 8.44 -19.49
C GLY A 191 -2.08 7.11 -19.48
N LYS A 192 -1.39 6.83 -18.36
CA LYS A 192 -0.68 5.56 -18.14
C LYS A 192 -1.64 4.36 -18.08
N LEU A 193 -2.71 4.43 -17.27
CA LEU A 193 -3.73 3.38 -17.21
C LEU A 193 -4.36 3.07 -18.57
N LYS A 194 -4.68 4.12 -19.37
CA LYS A 194 -5.16 3.97 -20.74
C LYS A 194 -4.16 3.21 -21.63
N ALA A 195 -2.86 3.48 -21.49
CA ALA A 195 -1.82 2.78 -22.25
C ALA A 195 -1.68 1.31 -21.81
N SER A 196 -1.54 1.07 -20.50
CA SER A 196 -1.38 -0.29 -19.95
C SER A 196 -2.57 -1.20 -20.25
N LEU A 197 -3.79 -0.68 -20.20
CA LEU A 197 -5.03 -1.44 -20.45
C LEU A 197 -5.49 -1.40 -21.92
N ALA A 198 -4.89 -0.55 -22.75
CA ALA A 198 -5.28 -0.30 -24.16
C ALA A 198 -6.75 0.13 -24.37
N VAL A 199 -7.43 0.66 -23.33
CA VAL A 199 -8.84 1.09 -23.37
C VAL A 199 -9.03 2.47 -22.72
N PRO A 200 -10.07 3.24 -23.08
CA PRO A 200 -10.40 4.49 -22.39
C PRO A 200 -10.79 4.26 -20.91
N VAL A 201 -10.09 4.95 -20.00
CA VAL A 201 -10.35 4.88 -18.55
C VAL A 201 -11.02 6.14 -17.97
N SER A 202 -11.22 7.19 -18.77
CA SER A 202 -11.90 8.42 -18.40
C SER A 202 -13.41 8.34 -18.66
N SER A 203 -14.25 8.86 -17.76
CA SER A 203 -15.71 8.89 -17.95
C SER A 203 -16.16 10.11 -18.76
N ALA A 204 -17.09 9.91 -19.69
CA ALA A 204 -17.69 11.00 -20.46
C ALA A 204 -18.48 12.01 -19.60
N GLU A 205 -18.93 11.64 -18.39
CA GLU A 205 -19.57 12.58 -17.45
C GLU A 205 -18.55 13.56 -16.84
N SER A 206 -17.30 13.13 -16.68
CA SER A 206 -16.18 13.98 -16.25
C SER A 206 -14.84 13.32 -16.58
N ASN A 207 -14.22 13.74 -17.69
CA ASN A 207 -13.02 13.11 -18.22
C ASN A 207 -11.82 13.20 -17.26
N SER A 208 -11.80 14.22 -16.38
CA SER A 208 -10.72 14.52 -15.44
C SER A 208 -10.89 13.91 -14.05
N SER A 209 -11.99 13.19 -13.78
CA SER A 209 -12.27 12.61 -12.46
C SER A 209 -11.47 11.32 -12.23
N LEU A 210 -10.56 11.35 -11.25
CA LEU A 210 -9.86 10.15 -10.78
C LEU A 210 -10.84 9.10 -10.24
N GLN A 211 -11.87 9.51 -9.49
CA GLN A 211 -12.85 8.59 -8.91
C GLN A 211 -13.59 7.80 -10.00
N LEU A 212 -14.04 8.48 -11.07
CA LEU A 212 -14.70 7.79 -12.20
C LEU A 212 -13.73 6.92 -13.02
N THR A 213 -12.41 7.15 -12.93
CA THR A 213 -11.38 6.25 -13.48
C THR A 213 -11.15 5.02 -12.60
N LEU A 214 -11.20 5.15 -11.26
CA LEU A 214 -11.13 4.00 -10.33
C LEU A 214 -12.44 3.18 -10.32
N GLU A 215 -13.53 3.75 -10.83
CA GLU A 215 -14.80 3.10 -11.11
C GLU A 215 -14.93 2.55 -12.54
N ASN A 216 -13.91 2.74 -13.40
CA ASN A 216 -13.91 2.16 -14.73
C ASN A 216 -13.82 0.64 -14.66
N LYS A 217 -14.77 -0.05 -15.31
CA LYS A 217 -14.88 -1.51 -15.28
C LYS A 217 -13.56 -2.24 -15.59
N SER A 218 -12.83 -1.81 -16.61
CA SER A 218 -11.56 -2.46 -17.00
C SER A 218 -10.42 -2.22 -16.00
N VAL A 219 -10.43 -1.08 -15.31
CA VAL A 219 -9.50 -0.81 -14.20
C VAL A 219 -9.84 -1.71 -13.00
N GLN A 220 -11.13 -1.82 -12.67
CA GLN A 220 -11.61 -2.69 -11.58
C GLN A 220 -11.28 -4.17 -11.86
N GLU A 221 -11.71 -4.72 -12.99
CA GLU A 221 -11.47 -6.12 -13.37
C GLU A 221 -9.97 -6.46 -13.41
N SER A 222 -9.13 -5.54 -13.90
CA SER A 222 -7.68 -5.73 -13.89
C SER A 222 -7.09 -5.70 -12.48
N SER A 223 -7.56 -4.79 -11.61
CA SER A 223 -7.10 -4.72 -10.22
C SER A 223 -7.53 -5.93 -9.39
N GLU A 224 -8.69 -6.50 -9.68
CA GLU A 224 -9.24 -7.67 -8.97
C GLU A 224 -8.35 -8.92 -9.14
N VAL A 225 -7.62 -9.05 -10.24
CA VAL A 225 -6.66 -10.14 -10.44
C VAL A 225 -5.52 -10.06 -9.40
N TYR A 226 -5.00 -8.87 -9.13
CA TYR A 226 -3.98 -8.66 -8.08
C TYR A 226 -4.58 -8.87 -6.69
N ILE A 227 -5.76 -8.28 -6.43
CA ILE A 227 -6.45 -8.36 -5.13
C ILE A 227 -6.74 -9.83 -4.77
N LYS A 228 -7.22 -10.65 -5.71
CA LYS A 228 -7.50 -12.07 -5.50
C LYS A 228 -6.26 -12.90 -5.12
N HIS A 229 -5.09 -12.60 -5.68
CA HIS A 229 -3.85 -13.31 -5.35
C HIS A 229 -3.21 -12.81 -4.05
N LEU A 230 -3.28 -11.51 -3.78
CA LEU A 230 -2.52 -10.86 -2.72
C LEU A 230 -3.32 -10.59 -1.45
N SER A 231 -4.65 -10.50 -1.49
CA SER A 231 -5.45 -10.24 -0.28
C SER A 231 -5.32 -11.32 0.83
N PRO A 232 -5.21 -12.63 0.53
CA PRO A 232 -5.18 -13.66 1.58
C PRO A 232 -3.86 -13.74 2.37
N ILE A 233 -2.80 -13.04 1.94
CA ILE A 233 -1.44 -13.20 2.51
C ILE A 233 -1.37 -12.81 4.00
N ILE A 234 -2.30 -11.97 4.47
CA ILE A 234 -2.38 -11.52 5.87
C ILE A 234 -3.22 -12.44 6.78
N GLU A 235 -4.00 -13.38 6.23
CA GLU A 235 -5.02 -14.12 6.98
C GLU A 235 -4.41 -15.02 8.09
N LYS A 236 -3.22 -15.56 7.81
CA LYS A 236 -2.55 -16.55 8.67
C LYS A 236 -1.48 -15.94 9.58
N GLU A 237 -1.17 -14.66 9.40
CA GLU A 237 -0.11 -13.96 10.13
C GLU A 237 -0.76 -13.02 11.17
N THR A 238 -0.46 -13.23 12.46
CA THR A 238 -1.13 -12.53 13.56
C THR A 238 -0.46 -11.20 13.94
N ASP A 239 0.85 -11.09 13.77
CA ASP A 239 1.69 -9.95 14.15
C ASP A 239 1.88 -8.90 13.03
N VAL A 240 1.17 -9.00 11.90
CA VAL A 240 1.20 -7.97 10.85
C VAL A 240 0.57 -6.67 11.33
N VAL A 241 1.31 -5.57 11.18
CA VAL A 241 0.91 -4.20 11.52
C VAL A 241 1.03 -3.22 10.34
N GLY A 242 1.52 -3.66 9.19
CA GLY A 242 1.65 -2.84 7.99
C GLY A 242 2.09 -3.64 6.78
N TYR A 243 2.29 -2.94 5.67
CA TYR A 243 2.88 -3.49 4.45
C TYR A 243 3.83 -2.48 3.79
N ALA A 244 4.76 -3.00 3.02
CA ALA A 244 5.54 -2.26 2.04
C ALA A 244 5.32 -2.88 0.67
N PHE A 245 5.49 -2.10 -0.41
CA PHE A 245 5.40 -2.65 -1.75
C PHE A 245 6.44 -2.07 -2.72
N ALA A 246 6.79 -2.89 -3.70
CA ALA A 246 7.66 -2.57 -4.81
C ALA A 246 6.94 -2.84 -6.13
N ILE A 247 7.19 -1.99 -7.12
CA ILE A 247 6.64 -2.10 -8.47
C ILE A 247 7.79 -2.08 -9.48
N ASN A 248 7.77 -2.99 -10.45
CA ASN A 248 8.86 -3.16 -11.43
C ASN A 248 10.24 -3.30 -10.76
N GLY A 249 10.31 -4.07 -9.67
CA GLY A 249 11.53 -4.33 -8.89
C GLY A 249 12.02 -3.19 -8.00
N ARG A 250 11.36 -2.02 -7.97
CA ARG A 250 11.77 -0.86 -7.16
C ARG A 250 10.79 -0.61 -6.01
N PHE A 251 11.32 -0.34 -4.82
CA PHE A 251 10.50 0.10 -3.67
C PHE A 251 9.68 1.34 -4.05
N ASN A 252 8.42 1.37 -3.62
CA ASN A 252 7.49 2.45 -3.93
C ASN A 252 7.06 3.18 -2.65
N SER A 253 6.35 2.47 -1.76
CA SER A 253 5.79 3.01 -0.53
C SER A 253 5.68 1.93 0.55
N ALA A 254 5.49 2.35 1.80
CA ALA A 254 5.02 1.50 2.88
C ALA A 254 4.05 2.26 3.80
N ASP A 255 3.08 1.54 4.38
CA ASP A 255 2.13 2.04 5.36
C ASP A 255 2.16 1.12 6.58
N VAL A 256 2.58 1.66 7.74
CA VAL A 256 2.79 0.91 8.98
C VAL A 256 1.97 1.55 10.11
N TYR A 257 1.20 0.74 10.83
CA TYR A 257 0.21 1.20 11.80
C TYR A 257 0.56 0.75 13.23
N ALA A 258 0.17 1.57 14.20
CA ALA A 258 0.33 1.26 15.62
C ALA A 258 -0.60 0.11 16.08
N SER A 259 -1.66 -0.18 15.32
CA SER A 259 -2.50 -1.36 15.53
C SER A 259 -2.63 -2.23 14.28
N GLY A 260 -2.42 -3.53 14.47
CA GLY A 260 -2.69 -4.54 13.46
C GLY A 260 -4.19 -4.69 13.15
N ALA A 261 -5.08 -4.23 14.03
CA ALA A 261 -6.52 -4.22 13.80
C ALA A 261 -6.98 -3.00 12.99
N LEU A 262 -6.21 -1.91 12.95
CA LEU A 262 -6.44 -0.79 12.04
C LEU A 262 -5.91 -1.12 10.63
N PHE A 263 -4.68 -1.66 10.55
CA PHE A 263 -4.10 -2.14 9.28
C PHE A 263 -5.05 -3.11 8.55
N ARG A 264 -5.59 -4.12 9.25
CA ARG A 264 -6.48 -5.12 8.64
C ARG A 264 -7.81 -4.56 8.10
N ARG A 265 -8.31 -3.44 8.65
CA ARG A 265 -9.48 -2.72 8.10
C ARG A 265 -9.14 -1.97 6.82
N LEU A 266 -7.97 -1.34 6.78
CA LEU A 266 -7.49 -0.56 5.64
C LEU A 266 -6.95 -1.44 4.50
N TRP A 267 -6.53 -2.67 4.80
CA TRP A 267 -5.87 -3.59 3.86
C TRP A 267 -6.55 -3.74 2.49
N PRO A 268 -7.88 -3.96 2.36
CA PRO A 268 -8.51 -4.07 1.04
C PRO A 268 -8.35 -2.80 0.19
N LYS A 269 -8.43 -1.63 0.83
CA LYS A 269 -8.33 -0.31 0.20
C LYS A 269 -6.89 0.02 -0.20
N LEU A 270 -5.93 -0.29 0.68
CA LEU A 270 -4.49 -0.20 0.44
C LEU A 270 -4.07 -1.10 -0.74
N LEU A 271 -4.48 -2.37 -0.72
CA LEU A 271 -4.14 -3.32 -1.77
C LEU A 271 -4.75 -2.91 -3.12
N LYS A 272 -6.00 -2.42 -3.15
CA LYS A 272 -6.63 -1.87 -4.37
C LYS A 272 -5.79 -0.72 -4.95
N ALA A 273 -5.35 0.22 -4.12
CA ALA A 273 -4.51 1.33 -4.54
C ALA A 273 -3.17 0.87 -5.17
N SER A 274 -2.43 -0.01 -4.47
CA SER A 274 -1.17 -0.60 -4.98
C SER A 274 -1.37 -1.42 -6.26
N SER A 275 -2.51 -2.11 -6.39
CA SER A 275 -2.86 -2.88 -7.60
C SER A 275 -3.11 -1.97 -8.81
N VAL A 276 -3.81 -0.84 -8.60
CA VAL A 276 -4.00 0.17 -9.66
C VAL A 276 -2.68 0.84 -10.03
N GLU A 277 -1.78 1.12 -9.07
CA GLU A 277 -0.45 1.65 -9.39
C GLU A 277 0.42 0.64 -10.15
N ALA A 278 0.37 -0.65 -9.80
CA ALA A 278 1.08 -1.71 -10.50
C ALA A 278 0.67 -1.78 -11.98
N ILE A 279 -0.64 -1.70 -12.26
CA ILE A 279 -1.20 -1.60 -13.61
C ILE A 279 -0.76 -0.29 -14.29
N THR A 280 -0.74 0.83 -13.56
CA THR A 280 -0.31 2.14 -14.07
C THR A 280 1.14 2.11 -14.57
N GLU A 281 2.02 1.36 -13.92
CA GLU A 281 3.43 1.22 -14.30
C GLU A 281 3.75 -0.10 -15.07
N LEU A 282 2.75 -0.85 -15.53
CA LEU A 282 2.95 -2.18 -16.11
C LEU A 282 3.63 -2.14 -17.50
N HIS A 283 4.89 -2.56 -17.56
CA HIS A 283 5.62 -2.74 -18.82
C HIS A 283 5.56 -4.20 -19.29
N LYS A 284 4.50 -4.57 -20.03
CA LYS A 284 4.20 -5.97 -20.45
C LYS A 284 5.38 -6.70 -21.12
N ASP A 285 6.20 -5.99 -21.90
CA ASP A 285 7.34 -6.56 -22.63
C ASP A 285 8.64 -6.63 -21.79
N LYS A 286 8.58 -6.31 -20.49
CA LYS A 286 9.75 -6.28 -19.60
C LYS A 286 9.50 -7.10 -18.34
N LYS A 287 10.43 -8.01 -18.05
CA LYS A 287 10.55 -8.66 -16.74
C LYS A 287 11.39 -7.80 -15.80
N PHE A 288 11.05 -7.85 -14.53
CA PHE A 288 11.81 -7.20 -13.45
C PHE A 288 12.03 -8.23 -12.35
N GLU A 289 13.24 -8.30 -11.83
CA GLU A 289 13.48 -9.05 -10.60
C GLU A 289 12.71 -8.38 -9.44
N PRO A 290 12.06 -9.15 -8.54
CA PRO A 290 11.43 -8.58 -7.35
C PRO A 290 12.44 -7.81 -6.49
N ALA A 291 11.98 -6.75 -5.81
CA ALA A 291 12.82 -6.08 -4.82
C ALA A 291 13.20 -7.06 -3.69
N SER A 292 14.40 -6.91 -3.14
CA SER A 292 14.82 -7.72 -1.99
C SER A 292 14.22 -7.15 -0.68
N ARG A 293 14.08 -8.00 0.34
CA ARG A 293 13.61 -7.57 1.67
C ARG A 293 14.58 -6.56 2.30
N GLU A 294 15.86 -6.71 2.00
CA GLU A 294 16.97 -5.86 2.44
C GLU A 294 16.93 -4.49 1.74
N THR A 295 16.45 -4.44 0.49
CA THR A 295 16.21 -3.18 -0.23
C THR A 295 15.08 -2.39 0.43
N VAL A 296 13.94 -3.04 0.70
CA VAL A 296 12.80 -2.43 1.40
C VAL A 296 13.21 -1.98 2.81
N THR A 297 13.90 -2.86 3.54
CA THR A 297 14.52 -2.59 4.85
C THR A 297 15.34 -1.30 4.83
N ALA A 298 16.25 -1.16 3.86
CA ALA A 298 17.11 0.01 3.74
C ALA A 298 16.32 1.29 3.46
N CYS A 299 15.28 1.25 2.61
CA CYS A 299 14.42 2.42 2.35
C CYS A 299 13.65 2.90 3.59
N LEU A 300 13.16 2.00 4.45
CA LEU A 300 12.52 2.37 5.71
C LEU A 300 13.52 2.99 6.69
N MET A 301 14.71 2.38 6.82
CA MET A 301 15.77 2.88 7.70
C MET A 301 16.35 4.23 7.25
N ASP A 302 16.45 4.47 5.94
CA ASP A 302 16.88 5.74 5.35
C ASP A 302 15.89 6.86 5.71
N ALA A 303 14.59 6.64 5.51
CA ALA A 303 13.56 7.63 5.81
C ALA A 303 13.52 8.05 7.30
N GLU A 304 13.74 7.11 8.23
CA GLU A 304 13.82 7.39 9.68
C GLU A 304 15.08 8.20 10.09
N GLN A 305 16.07 8.35 9.20
CA GLN A 305 17.23 9.23 9.39
C GLN A 305 17.04 10.62 8.76
N GLY A 306 15.90 10.88 8.10
CA GLY A 306 15.61 12.15 7.44
C GLY A 306 15.46 13.35 8.38
N HIS A 307 15.72 14.54 7.86
CA HIS A 307 15.59 15.80 8.60
C HIS A 307 14.13 16.03 9.01
N ALA A 308 13.90 16.21 10.32
CA ALA A 308 12.58 16.25 10.92
C ALA A 308 11.95 17.66 10.92
N SER A 309 10.67 17.74 10.55
CA SER A 309 9.82 18.93 10.68
C SER A 309 8.43 18.54 11.20
N GLU A 310 7.77 19.43 11.94
CA GLU A 310 6.46 19.15 12.54
C GLU A 310 5.33 20.05 11.99
N LYS A 311 4.13 19.49 11.87
CA LYS A 311 2.89 20.22 11.55
C LYS A 311 1.75 19.73 12.43
N ASN A 312 1.07 20.65 13.13
CA ASN A 312 -0.22 20.35 13.72
C ASN A 312 -1.27 20.25 12.61
N VAL A 313 -1.94 19.09 12.49
CA VAL A 313 -2.99 18.83 11.49
C VAL A 313 -4.35 19.24 12.03
N ASN A 314 -4.62 18.92 13.30
CA ASN A 314 -5.74 19.46 14.08
C ASN A 314 -5.32 19.55 15.56
N SER A 315 -6.24 19.90 16.47
CA SER A 315 -5.96 20.06 17.91
C SER A 315 -5.56 18.79 18.68
N ARG A 316 -5.54 17.64 18.01
CA ARG A 316 -5.15 16.33 18.56
C ARG A 316 -4.06 15.61 17.76
N THR A 317 -3.93 15.93 16.48
CA THR A 317 -3.08 15.20 15.55
C THR A 317 -1.90 16.05 15.13
N LYS A 318 -0.70 15.60 15.47
CA LYS A 318 0.56 16.13 14.94
C LYS A 318 1.07 15.19 13.84
N MET A 319 1.56 15.76 12.73
CA MET A 319 2.33 15.05 11.72
C MET A 319 3.80 15.47 11.82
N VAL A 320 4.70 14.50 11.93
CA VAL A 320 6.16 14.69 11.80
C VAL A 320 6.57 14.20 10.42
N THR A 321 7.30 15.03 9.69
CA THR A 321 7.85 14.69 8.36
C THR A 321 9.35 14.56 8.48
N GLN A 322 9.91 13.43 8.07
CA GLN A 322 11.35 13.20 7.94
C GLN A 322 11.71 13.01 6.46
N GLU A 323 12.65 13.79 5.94
CA GLU A 323 13.05 13.74 4.53
C GLU A 323 14.55 13.47 4.36
N THR A 324 14.89 12.52 3.48
CA THR A 324 16.24 12.33 2.91
C THR A 324 16.24 12.71 1.43
N ASP A 325 17.38 12.60 0.74
CA ASP A 325 17.43 12.75 -0.72
C ASP A 325 16.49 11.79 -1.45
N LYS A 326 16.29 10.57 -0.93
CA LYS A 326 15.63 9.45 -1.63
C LYS A 326 14.26 9.08 -1.11
N ASN A 327 13.99 9.28 0.17
CA ASN A 327 12.75 8.84 0.82
C ASN A 327 12.16 9.96 1.69
N ILE A 328 10.87 9.83 1.98
CA ILE A 328 10.16 10.69 2.92
C ILE A 328 9.23 9.84 3.80
N LEU A 329 9.25 10.11 5.11
CA LEU A 329 8.39 9.49 6.11
C LEU A 329 7.46 10.55 6.70
N PHE A 330 6.17 10.24 6.75
CA PHE A 330 5.15 10.95 7.51
C PHE A 330 4.72 10.09 8.70
N GLU A 331 5.08 10.51 9.92
CA GLU A 331 4.60 9.91 11.17
C GLU A 331 3.46 10.73 11.77
N THR A 332 2.32 10.09 12.03
CA THR A 332 1.12 10.71 12.60
C THR A 332 0.99 10.35 14.07
N ARG A 333 0.88 11.34 14.96
CA ARG A 333 0.88 11.19 16.42
C ARG A 333 -0.42 11.64 17.07
N ASP A 334 -0.93 10.83 18.02
CA ASP A 334 -2.05 11.19 18.90
C ASP A 334 -1.52 12.00 20.10
N GLN A 335 -1.70 13.31 20.08
CA GLN A 335 -1.25 14.19 21.17
C GLN A 335 -1.97 13.89 22.49
N ALA A 336 -3.17 13.29 22.44
CA ALA A 336 -3.86 12.82 23.63
C ALA A 336 -3.26 11.53 24.24
N GLN A 337 -2.18 10.97 23.66
CA GLN A 337 -1.54 9.71 24.10
C GLN A 337 -0.01 9.86 24.25
N LYS A 338 0.45 10.92 24.93
CA LYS A 338 1.89 11.22 25.12
C LYS A 338 2.65 11.35 23.78
N GLU A 339 1.98 11.87 22.76
CA GLU A 339 2.43 11.92 21.36
C GLU A 339 2.81 10.56 20.74
N GLY A 340 2.20 9.46 21.21
CA GLY A 340 2.36 8.14 20.57
C GLY A 340 1.91 8.15 19.11
N TRP A 341 2.69 7.52 18.23
CA TRP A 341 2.38 7.41 16.80
C TRP A 341 1.23 6.42 16.54
N ILE A 342 0.52 6.63 15.43
CA ILE A 342 -0.65 5.87 14.97
C ILE A 342 -0.37 5.23 13.61
N HIS A 343 0.29 5.99 12.73
CA HIS A 343 0.60 5.63 11.35
C HIS A 343 1.96 6.20 10.95
N ARG A 344 2.69 5.44 10.14
CA ARG A 344 3.93 5.83 9.45
C ARG A 344 3.77 5.50 7.97
N ASN A 345 3.67 6.53 7.13
CA ASN A 345 3.63 6.41 5.67
C ASN A 345 5.00 6.79 5.10
N TYR A 346 5.65 5.84 4.43
CA TYR A 346 6.96 5.99 3.79
C TYR A 346 6.75 6.03 2.28
N LEU A 347 7.37 6.98 1.58
CA LEU A 347 7.31 7.10 0.12
C LEU A 347 8.74 7.24 -0.44
N ALA A 348 9.06 6.54 -1.52
CA ALA A 348 10.22 6.87 -2.34
C ALA A 348 9.98 8.19 -3.10
N LYS A 349 11.00 9.03 -3.25
CA LYS A 349 10.91 10.31 -3.98
C LYS A 349 11.04 10.15 -5.50
N ASP A 350 11.75 9.12 -5.95
CA ASP A 350 11.98 8.74 -7.35
C ASP A 350 11.15 7.51 -7.75
#